data_AF-A0A377DV24-F1
#
_entry.id   AF-A0A377DV24-F1
#
_cell.length_a   1.000
_cell.length_b   1.000
_cell.length_c   1.000
_cell.angle_alpha   90.00
_cell.angle_beta   90.00
_cell.angle_gamma   90.00
#
_symmetry.space_group_name_H-M   'P 1'
#
loop_
_entity.id
_entity.type
_entity.pdbx_description
1 polymer ?
#
loop_
_entity_poly.entity_id
_entity_poly.type
_entity_poly.pdbx_seq_one_letter_code
_entity_poly.pdbx_strand_id
1 'polypeptide(L)'
;MGLIALAVGNAYATQLLDDYSIISYMTDEESPIEIKDNNPISNGEYLTTEDESHAVKVDDGVTGYINNASVMTSGDGSYGISVDSQNKVLYISDSDIKTSGSVSDKENGGITASAVVSEFGGTIFMNGDNSVESGGAYSAGLLSQVNDSEKMVNNTRLETTDKTNIVTSGENAVGVLACSSPGESRTCVDAVDDEVSDSNSYEVISRADLKMNGGSITTNGINSYGAYANGKKAYINFRLCGT
;
A
#
# COMPACT_ATOMS: atom_id res chain seq x y z
N MET A 1 28.97 -52.70 -25.59
CA MET A 1 29.75 -51.49 -25.22
C MET A 1 29.35 -50.41 -26.24
N GLY A 2 28.90 -49.21 -25.89
CA GLY A 2 28.94 -48.51 -24.61
C GLY A 2 27.60 -47.87 -24.23
N LEU A 3 27.50 -47.63 -22.93
CA LEU A 3 26.43 -46.97 -22.21
C LEU A 3 26.65 -45.46 -22.35
N ILE A 4 25.64 -44.70 -22.79
CA ILE A 4 25.56 -43.27 -22.52
C ILE A 4 24.34 -43.07 -21.64
N ALA A 5 24.60 -42.79 -20.38
CA ALA A 5 23.61 -42.23 -19.46
C ALA A 5 23.76 -40.71 -19.49
N LEU A 6 22.65 -39.96 -19.47
CA LEU A 6 22.60 -38.70 -18.71
C LEU A 6 21.15 -38.25 -18.39
N ALA A 7 20.91 -38.22 -17.07
CA ALA A 7 20.01 -37.39 -16.25
C ALA A 7 18.62 -36.97 -16.78
N VAL A 8 17.58 -37.59 -16.22
CA VAL A 8 16.24 -37.00 -16.11
C VAL A 8 16.28 -36.00 -14.95
N GLY A 9 16.35 -34.70 -15.26
CA GLY A 9 16.12 -33.65 -14.28
C GLY A 9 14.62 -33.52 -14.03
N ASN A 10 14.18 -33.73 -12.79
CA ASN A 10 12.81 -33.48 -12.35
C ASN A 10 12.47 -32.00 -12.53
N ALA A 11 11.88 -31.63 -13.66
CA ALA A 11 11.15 -30.38 -13.76
C ALA A 11 9.84 -30.57 -12.98
N TYR A 12 9.83 -30.07 -11.74
CA TYR A 12 8.57 -29.83 -11.03
C TYR A 12 7.78 -28.84 -11.88
N ALA A 13 6.78 -29.35 -12.59
CA ALA A 13 5.71 -28.53 -13.14
C ALA A 13 4.89 -28.05 -11.94
N THR A 14 5.29 -26.93 -11.34
CA THR A 14 4.39 -26.16 -10.49
C THR A 14 3.25 -25.70 -11.38
N GLN A 15 2.07 -26.26 -11.13
CA GLN A 15 0.83 -25.84 -11.77
C GLN A 15 0.64 -24.34 -11.54
N LEU A 16 0.73 -23.56 -12.61
CA LEU A 16 0.06 -22.27 -12.75
C LEU A 16 -1.44 -22.54 -12.68
N LEU A 17 -2.02 -22.50 -11.48
CA LEU A 17 -3.46 -22.56 -11.25
C LEU A 17 -4.00 -21.30 -10.54
N ASP A 18 -3.14 -20.32 -10.25
CA ASP A 18 -3.55 -19.13 -9.49
C ASP A 18 -4.03 -17.96 -10.38
N ASP A 19 -3.83 -18.01 -11.70
CA ASP A 19 -4.26 -16.92 -12.61
C ASP A 19 -5.67 -17.09 -13.19
N TYR A 20 -6.36 -18.22 -12.96
CA TYR A 20 -7.65 -18.52 -13.61
C TYR A 20 -8.86 -18.58 -12.68
N SER A 21 -8.70 -18.47 -11.35
CA SER A 21 -9.84 -18.42 -10.42
C SER A 21 -10.40 -17.02 -10.20
N ILE A 22 -9.73 -15.95 -10.66
CA ILE A 22 -10.23 -14.56 -10.63
C ILE A 22 -10.97 -14.21 -11.93
N ILE A 23 -11.71 -15.17 -12.52
CA ILE A 23 -12.58 -14.91 -13.69
C ILE A 23 -13.98 -15.48 -13.45
N SER A 24 -14.48 -15.29 -12.24
CA SER A 24 -15.92 -15.21 -11.94
C SER A 24 -15.98 -14.25 -10.77
N TYR A 25 -16.38 -12.99 -10.87
CA TYR A 25 -17.56 -12.45 -11.51
C TYR A 25 -17.21 -11.02 -11.99
N MET A 26 -16.95 -10.83 -13.28
CA MET A 26 -16.80 -9.48 -13.85
C MET A 26 -18.20 -8.91 -14.07
N THR A 27 -18.69 -8.13 -13.11
CA THR A 27 -19.72 -7.12 -13.37
C THR A 27 -19.01 -5.81 -13.64
N ASP A 28 -19.26 -5.27 -14.84
CA ASP A 28 -18.74 -3.98 -15.30
C ASP A 28 -19.11 -2.86 -14.31
N GLU A 29 -18.08 -2.12 -13.89
CA GLU A 29 -18.09 -0.93 -13.02
C GLU A 29 -18.55 -1.12 -11.57
N GLU A 30 -17.63 -1.63 -10.72
CA GLU A 30 -17.75 -1.45 -9.28
C GLU A 30 -17.08 -0.14 -8.86
N SER A 31 -17.92 0.87 -8.62
CA SER A 31 -17.51 2.11 -7.95
C SER A 31 -16.86 1.79 -6.60
N PRO A 32 -15.94 2.65 -6.11
CA PRO A 32 -15.36 2.52 -4.78
C PRO A 32 -16.42 2.28 -3.71
N ILE A 33 -16.14 1.38 -2.78
CA ILE A 33 -17.00 1.23 -1.61
C ILE A 33 -16.66 2.33 -0.61
N GLU A 34 -17.66 3.15 -0.35
CA GLU A 34 -17.61 4.23 0.62
C GLU A 34 -18.17 3.75 1.96
N ILE A 35 -17.33 3.77 3.00
CA ILE A 35 -17.75 3.52 4.38
C ILE A 35 -18.38 4.81 4.91
N LYS A 36 -19.71 4.82 4.99
CA LYS A 36 -20.52 6.02 5.32
C LYS A 36 -20.95 6.09 6.78
N ASP A 37 -20.77 5.00 7.52
CA ASP A 37 -21.18 4.90 8.91
C ASP A 37 -20.19 4.03 9.69
N ASN A 38 -20.45 3.91 10.99
CA ASN A 38 -19.58 3.14 11.89
C ASN A 38 -19.97 1.65 11.93
N ASN A 39 -20.77 1.16 10.98
CA ASN A 39 -21.12 -0.26 10.94
C ASN A 39 -19.95 -1.06 10.36
N PRO A 40 -19.55 -2.15 11.01
CA PRO A 40 -18.50 -3.00 10.47
C PRO A 40 -18.91 -3.61 9.14
N ILE A 41 -17.99 -3.52 8.20
CA ILE A 41 -18.03 -4.25 6.95
C ILE A 41 -17.21 -5.52 7.15
N SER A 42 -17.81 -6.69 6.91
CA SER A 42 -17.13 -7.97 7.15
C SER A 42 -17.50 -9.07 6.17
N ASN A 43 -16.56 -9.96 5.88
CA ASN A 43 -16.75 -11.10 4.95
C ASN A 43 -17.08 -10.68 3.52
N GLY A 44 -16.70 -9.47 3.12
CA GLY A 44 -16.93 -8.96 1.77
C GLY A 44 -15.71 -9.11 0.88
N GLU A 45 -15.95 -9.07 -0.43
CA GLU A 45 -14.95 -9.00 -1.48
C GLU A 45 -15.17 -7.70 -2.25
N TYR A 46 -14.11 -6.91 -2.38
CA TYR A 46 -14.15 -5.56 -2.92
C TYR A 46 -13.11 -5.43 -4.02
N LEU A 47 -13.56 -5.23 -5.26
CA LEU A 47 -12.71 -5.26 -6.43
C LEU A 47 -12.92 -4.01 -7.28
N THR A 48 -11.84 -3.42 -7.76
CA THR A 48 -11.92 -2.50 -8.90
C THR A 48 -10.73 -2.66 -9.84
N THR A 49 -10.97 -2.44 -11.12
CA THR A 49 -10.00 -2.64 -12.20
C THR A 49 -9.71 -1.36 -12.98
N GLU A 50 -10.40 -0.27 -12.66
CA GLU A 50 -10.22 1.01 -13.32
C GLU A 50 -9.03 1.76 -12.74
N ASP A 51 -8.33 2.50 -13.61
CA ASP A 51 -7.24 3.38 -13.21
C ASP A 51 -7.77 4.48 -12.29
N GLU A 52 -6.99 4.82 -11.26
CA GLU A 52 -7.28 5.82 -10.23
C GLU A 52 -8.58 5.56 -9.45
N SER A 53 -9.11 4.34 -9.52
CA SER A 53 -10.29 3.90 -8.78
C SER A 53 -9.86 3.09 -7.56
N HIS A 54 -10.07 3.62 -6.36
CA HIS A 54 -9.69 2.91 -5.13
C HIS A 54 -10.81 1.96 -4.68
N ALA A 55 -10.49 0.75 -4.22
CA ALA A 55 -11.53 -0.21 -3.85
C ALA A 55 -12.34 0.23 -2.62
N VAL A 56 -11.69 0.79 -1.60
CA VAL A 56 -12.36 1.26 -0.36
C VAL A 56 -11.94 2.67 0.01
N LYS A 57 -12.95 3.50 0.35
CA LYS A 57 -12.79 4.87 0.85
C LYS A 57 -13.61 5.07 2.13
N VAL A 58 -13.21 6.02 2.97
CA VAL A 58 -13.92 6.39 4.20
C VAL A 58 -14.52 7.80 4.06
N ASP A 59 -15.79 7.98 4.44
CA ASP A 59 -16.45 9.27 4.40
C ASP A 59 -15.97 10.20 5.53
N ASP A 60 -16.16 11.51 5.33
CA ASP A 60 -15.72 12.52 6.31
C ASP A 60 -16.43 12.34 7.67
N GLY A 61 -15.65 12.44 8.75
CA GLY A 61 -16.13 12.24 10.11
C GLY A 61 -16.49 10.80 10.50
N VAL A 62 -16.22 9.81 9.63
CA VAL A 62 -16.54 8.40 9.88
C VAL A 62 -15.38 7.67 10.57
N THR A 63 -15.75 6.79 11.49
CA THR A 63 -14.86 5.73 12.02
C THR A 63 -15.31 4.39 11.46
N GLY A 64 -14.64 3.94 10.40
CA GLY A 64 -14.95 2.70 9.70
C GLY A 64 -14.28 1.48 10.32
N TYR A 65 -14.83 0.30 10.01
CA TYR A 65 -14.28 -0.99 10.42
C TYR A 65 -14.38 -1.99 9.26
N ILE A 66 -13.26 -2.64 8.93
CA ILE A 66 -13.16 -3.76 7.98
C ILE A 66 -12.66 -4.97 8.76
N ASN A 67 -13.37 -6.10 8.66
CA ASN A 67 -12.96 -7.35 9.30
C ASN A 67 -13.16 -8.55 8.37
N ASN A 68 -12.17 -9.43 8.25
CA ASN A 68 -12.26 -10.65 7.45
C ASN A 68 -12.74 -10.37 6.02
N ALA A 69 -12.12 -9.41 5.33
CA ALA A 69 -12.51 -9.00 3.99
C ALA A 69 -11.37 -9.18 2.99
N SER A 70 -11.72 -9.33 1.72
CA SER A 70 -10.79 -9.31 0.59
C SER A 70 -10.93 -7.99 -0.16
N VAL A 71 -9.84 -7.25 -0.34
CA VAL A 71 -9.80 -5.99 -1.09
C VAL A 71 -8.80 -6.14 -2.23
N MET A 72 -9.21 -5.85 -3.46
CA MET A 72 -8.41 -6.09 -4.66
C MET A 72 -8.48 -4.90 -5.61
N THR A 73 -7.32 -4.43 -6.11
CA THR A 73 -7.27 -3.48 -7.23
C THR A 73 -6.27 -3.90 -8.30
N SER A 74 -6.56 -3.53 -9.55
CA SER A 74 -5.62 -3.76 -10.67
C SER A 74 -5.36 -2.55 -11.56
N GLY A 75 -6.14 -1.48 -11.45
CA GLY A 75 -5.90 -0.24 -12.20
C GLY A 75 -4.65 0.50 -11.73
N ASP A 76 -4.05 1.27 -12.63
CA ASP A 76 -2.90 2.11 -12.31
C ASP A 76 -3.34 3.29 -11.41
N GLY A 77 -2.54 3.63 -10.40
CA GLY A 77 -2.89 4.64 -9.41
C GLY A 77 -4.03 4.26 -8.46
N SER A 78 -4.44 2.99 -8.45
CA SER A 78 -5.59 2.51 -7.69
C SER A 78 -5.18 1.92 -6.35
N TYR A 79 -5.48 2.63 -5.26
CA TYR A 79 -5.30 2.10 -3.90
C TYR A 79 -6.29 1.00 -3.55
N GLY A 80 -5.83 0.01 -2.78
CA GLY A 80 -6.76 -0.93 -2.13
C GLY A 80 -7.69 -0.20 -1.16
N ILE A 81 -7.08 0.53 -0.22
CA ILE A 81 -7.78 1.28 0.81
C ILE A 81 -7.21 2.69 0.90
N SER A 82 -8.08 3.70 0.88
CA SER A 82 -7.73 5.12 1.00
C SER A 82 -8.46 5.79 2.17
N VAL A 83 -7.70 6.45 3.05
CA VAL A 83 -8.21 7.28 4.15
C VAL A 83 -7.51 8.64 4.10
N ASP A 84 -8.17 9.64 3.50
CA ASP A 84 -7.53 10.79 2.84
C ASP A 84 -7.81 12.17 3.48
N SER A 85 -8.29 12.22 4.73
CA SER A 85 -8.45 13.50 5.42
C SER A 85 -8.45 13.37 6.95
N GLN A 86 -8.25 14.51 7.60
CA GLN A 86 -8.53 14.66 9.02
C GLN A 86 -9.97 14.20 9.34
N ASN A 87 -10.15 13.59 10.51
CA ASN A 87 -11.42 13.04 11.04
C ASN A 87 -11.88 11.72 10.43
N LYS A 88 -11.15 11.15 9.47
CA LYS A 88 -11.41 9.81 8.94
C LYS A 88 -10.53 8.79 9.67
N VAL A 89 -11.16 7.79 10.25
CA VAL A 89 -10.46 6.71 10.97
C VAL A 89 -10.92 5.37 10.43
N LEU A 90 -9.99 4.45 10.20
CA LEU A 90 -10.30 3.09 9.78
C LEU A 90 -9.58 2.06 10.64
N TYR A 91 -10.34 1.06 11.09
CA TYR A 91 -9.81 -0.15 11.72
C TYR A 91 -9.91 -1.31 10.73
N ILE A 92 -8.83 -2.05 10.54
CA ILE A 92 -8.75 -3.19 9.63
C ILE A 92 -8.28 -4.41 10.42
N SER A 93 -8.95 -5.54 10.23
CA SER A 93 -8.56 -6.79 10.90
C SER A 93 -8.81 -8.04 10.08
N ASP A 94 -7.88 -8.99 10.20
CA ASP A 94 -8.01 -10.33 9.61
C ASP A 94 -8.30 -10.31 8.10
N SER A 95 -7.79 -9.30 7.38
CA SER A 95 -8.14 -9.06 5.98
C SER A 95 -6.98 -9.32 5.01
N ASP A 96 -7.34 -9.64 3.77
CA ASP A 96 -6.44 -9.76 2.64
C ASP A 96 -6.61 -8.53 1.73
N ILE A 97 -5.52 -7.79 1.49
CA ILE A 97 -5.51 -6.61 0.61
C ILE A 97 -4.47 -6.83 -0.49
N LYS A 98 -4.88 -6.77 -1.75
CA LYS A 98 -4.02 -6.98 -2.91
C LYS A 98 -4.16 -5.87 -3.94
N THR A 99 -3.06 -5.29 -4.37
CA THR A 99 -3.04 -4.35 -5.50
C THR A 99 -2.04 -4.81 -6.55
N SER A 100 -2.31 -4.57 -7.84
CA SER A 100 -1.39 -4.96 -8.92
C SER A 100 -1.12 -3.90 -9.98
N GLY A 101 -1.80 -2.76 -9.93
CA GLY A 101 -1.54 -1.64 -10.83
C GLY A 101 -0.15 -1.04 -10.60
N SER A 102 0.27 -0.17 -11.51
CA SER A 102 1.47 0.68 -11.39
C SER A 102 1.08 2.12 -11.08
N VAL A 103 2.05 3.05 -11.10
CA VAL A 103 1.77 4.49 -11.04
C VAL A 103 1.01 4.98 -12.28
N SER A 104 -0.04 5.79 -12.13
CA SER A 104 -0.92 6.21 -13.23
C SER A 104 -0.28 7.19 -14.23
N ASP A 105 0.48 8.17 -13.75
CA ASP A 105 1.14 9.17 -14.59
C ASP A 105 2.43 9.69 -13.93
N LYS A 106 3.50 8.88 -13.97
CA LYS A 106 4.74 9.20 -13.26
C LYS A 106 5.32 10.56 -13.63
N GLU A 107 5.21 10.95 -14.90
CA GLU A 107 5.81 12.19 -15.42
C GLU A 107 5.14 13.45 -14.83
N ASN A 108 3.89 13.33 -14.40
CA ASN A 108 3.11 14.45 -13.84
C ASN A 108 2.79 14.28 -12.35
N GLY A 109 3.59 13.49 -11.62
CA GLY A 109 3.40 13.29 -10.18
C GLY A 109 2.23 12.38 -9.83
N GLY A 110 1.93 11.42 -10.70
CA GLY A 110 0.81 10.49 -10.61
C GLY A 110 0.74 9.67 -9.33
N ILE A 111 -0.40 8.99 -9.19
CA ILE A 111 -0.79 8.29 -7.97
C ILE A 111 -0.19 6.88 -8.00
N THR A 112 0.29 6.38 -6.86
CA THR A 112 0.82 5.02 -6.74
C THR A 112 -0.31 3.99 -6.66
N ALA A 113 -0.07 2.73 -7.00
CA ALA A 113 -1.05 1.66 -6.77
C ALA A 113 -0.83 0.96 -5.42
N SER A 114 -0.78 1.74 -4.35
CA SER A 114 -0.45 1.25 -3.00
C SER A 114 -1.61 0.50 -2.33
N ALA A 115 -1.32 -0.52 -1.52
CA ALA A 115 -2.35 -1.37 -0.95
C ALA A 115 -3.17 -0.70 0.16
N VAL A 116 -2.53 -0.19 1.20
CA VAL A 116 -3.23 0.53 2.29
C VAL A 116 -2.62 1.91 2.47
N VAL A 117 -3.45 2.94 2.28
CA VAL A 117 -2.98 4.33 2.23
C VAL A 117 -3.72 5.20 3.22
N SER A 118 -2.95 5.82 4.10
CA SER A 118 -3.40 6.92 4.95
C SER A 118 -2.80 8.21 4.41
N GLU A 119 -3.61 9.25 4.23
CA GLU A 119 -3.19 10.51 3.61
C GLU A 119 -3.81 11.73 4.31
N PHE A 120 -3.10 12.86 4.26
CA PHE A 120 -3.63 14.20 4.57
C PHE A 120 -4.42 14.35 5.89
N GLY A 121 -4.02 13.61 6.93
CA GLY A 121 -4.67 13.62 8.24
C GLY A 121 -5.47 12.37 8.58
N GLY A 122 -5.58 11.42 7.65
CA GLY A 122 -6.21 10.13 7.88
C GLY A 122 -5.52 9.34 8.98
N THR A 123 -6.27 8.42 9.60
CA THR A 123 -5.73 7.48 10.58
C THR A 123 -6.19 6.06 10.29
N ILE A 124 -5.24 5.14 10.19
CA ILE A 124 -5.51 3.70 9.99
C ILE A 124 -4.87 2.89 11.13
N PHE A 125 -5.63 1.94 11.65
CA PHE A 125 -5.16 0.92 12.58
C PHE A 125 -5.41 -0.47 12.01
N MET A 126 -4.37 -1.32 11.99
CA MET A 126 -4.44 -2.70 11.54
C MET A 126 -4.10 -3.66 12.69
N ASN A 127 -5.00 -4.59 12.99
CA ASN A 127 -4.86 -5.60 14.04
C ASN A 127 -5.26 -6.99 13.55
N GLY A 128 -5.00 -8.05 14.32
CA GLY A 128 -5.24 -9.42 13.85
C GLY A 128 -4.22 -9.92 12.81
N ASP A 129 -4.60 -10.88 11.98
CA ASP A 129 -3.73 -11.47 10.94
C ASP A 129 -4.10 -10.93 9.55
N ASN A 130 -3.38 -9.90 9.10
CA ASN A 130 -3.62 -9.28 7.80
C ASN A 130 -2.55 -9.71 6.79
N SER A 131 -2.98 -9.88 5.54
CA SER A 131 -2.09 -10.05 4.38
C SER A 131 -2.19 -8.82 3.50
N VAL A 132 -1.05 -8.25 3.13
CA VAL A 132 -0.94 -7.10 2.25
C VAL A 132 0.00 -7.44 1.11
N GLU A 133 -0.53 -7.49 -0.10
CA GLU A 133 0.23 -7.72 -1.32
C GLU A 133 0.13 -6.51 -2.24
N SER A 134 1.27 -6.00 -2.72
CA SER A 134 1.28 -4.92 -3.70
C SER A 134 2.24 -5.21 -4.84
N GLY A 135 1.72 -5.23 -6.05
CA GLY A 135 2.45 -5.41 -7.31
C GLY A 135 2.60 -4.08 -8.06
N GLY A 136 3.34 -4.11 -9.17
CA GLY A 136 3.49 -2.98 -10.08
C GLY A 136 4.59 -1.99 -9.70
N ALA A 137 4.95 -1.12 -10.66
CA ALA A 137 6.03 -0.18 -10.45
C ALA A 137 5.60 0.96 -9.51
N TYR A 138 6.50 1.35 -8.60
CA TYR A 138 6.31 2.44 -7.63
C TYR A 138 5.13 2.22 -6.66
N SER A 139 4.74 0.98 -6.40
CA SER A 139 3.69 0.67 -5.43
C SER A 139 4.22 0.55 -4.01
N ALA A 140 3.35 0.74 -3.02
CA ALA A 140 3.68 0.48 -1.62
C ALA A 140 2.68 -0.47 -0.95
N GLY A 141 3.17 -1.32 -0.05
CA GLY A 141 2.29 -2.15 0.77
C GLY A 141 1.48 -1.28 1.74
N LEU A 142 2.19 -0.54 2.60
CA LEU A 142 1.59 0.46 3.48
C LEU A 142 2.18 1.84 3.17
N LEU A 143 1.32 2.84 2.98
CA LEU A 143 1.71 4.22 2.70
C LEU A 143 1.06 5.18 3.70
N SER A 144 1.88 5.92 4.43
CA SER A 144 1.45 7.08 5.22
C SER A 144 2.03 8.32 4.55
N GLN A 145 1.18 9.24 4.08
CA GLN A 145 1.67 10.44 3.43
C GLN A 145 0.98 11.73 3.87
N VAL A 146 1.74 12.82 3.78
CA VAL A 146 1.26 14.19 3.90
C VAL A 146 1.79 14.99 2.72
N ASN A 147 0.96 15.89 2.23
CA ASN A 147 1.36 16.94 1.31
C ASN A 147 1.13 18.26 2.05
N ASP A 148 2.22 18.84 2.55
CA ASP A 148 2.14 20.15 3.17
C ASP A 148 1.86 21.20 2.09
N SER A 149 0.67 21.79 2.17
CA SER A 149 0.45 23.14 1.63
C SER A 149 0.51 24.13 2.80
N GLU A 150 0.88 25.38 2.55
CA GLU A 150 1.15 26.44 3.55
C GLU A 150 0.05 26.68 4.62
N LYS A 151 -1.09 25.96 4.59
CA LYS A 151 -2.26 26.18 5.43
C LYS A 151 -2.78 24.95 6.19
N MET A 152 -2.22 23.75 6.00
CA MET A 152 -2.75 22.53 6.65
C MET A 152 -1.71 21.84 7.53
N VAL A 153 -2.10 21.56 8.78
CA VAL A 153 -1.30 20.82 9.77
C VAL A 153 -2.03 19.55 10.14
N ASN A 154 -1.96 18.56 9.26
CA ASN A 154 -2.69 17.31 9.42
C ASN A 154 -1.69 16.16 9.38
N ASN A 155 -1.32 15.67 10.57
CA ASN A 155 -0.48 14.48 10.67
C ASN A 155 -1.27 13.25 10.23
N THR A 156 -0.65 12.44 9.41
CA THR A 156 -1.19 11.15 8.97
C THR A 156 -0.60 10.04 9.83
N ARG A 157 -1.40 9.02 10.15
CA ARG A 157 -0.97 7.90 10.99
C ARG A 157 -1.46 6.56 10.46
N LEU A 158 -0.53 5.63 10.27
CA LEU A 158 -0.82 4.23 9.94
C LEU A 158 -0.11 3.33 10.95
N GLU A 159 -0.86 2.51 11.69
CA GLU A 159 -0.27 1.59 12.67
C GLU A 159 -0.72 0.15 12.50
N THR A 160 0.22 -0.78 12.63
CA THR A 160 -0.06 -2.21 12.80
C THR A 160 0.30 -2.65 14.22
N THR A 161 -0.47 -3.55 14.82
CA THR A 161 -0.19 -4.06 16.19
C THR A 161 0.16 -5.53 16.27
N ASP A 162 -0.46 -6.37 15.44
CA ASP A 162 -0.36 -7.83 15.50
C ASP A 162 0.43 -8.38 14.30
N LYS A 163 -0.16 -9.28 13.51
CA LYS A 163 0.53 -9.89 12.36
C LYS A 163 0.04 -9.22 11.08
N THR A 164 0.88 -8.38 10.48
CA THR A 164 0.64 -7.85 9.13
C THR A 164 1.77 -8.32 8.24
N ASN A 165 1.48 -9.26 7.34
CA ASN A 165 2.48 -9.77 6.39
C ASN A 165 2.39 -8.96 5.12
N ILE A 166 3.49 -8.32 4.74
CA ILE A 166 3.57 -7.42 3.60
C ILE A 166 4.48 -8.05 2.56
N VAL A 167 3.96 -8.24 1.36
CA VAL A 167 4.70 -8.68 0.19
C VAL A 167 4.57 -7.62 -0.89
N THR A 168 5.69 -7.05 -1.31
CA THR A 168 5.69 -6.08 -2.42
C THR A 168 6.57 -6.52 -3.55
N SER A 169 6.15 -6.21 -4.78
CA SER A 169 6.91 -6.55 -5.98
C SER A 169 6.78 -5.50 -7.07
N GLY A 170 7.87 -5.25 -7.80
CA GLY A 170 7.91 -4.27 -8.87
C GLY A 170 9.12 -3.35 -8.76
N GLU A 171 9.41 -2.64 -9.86
CA GLU A 171 10.47 -1.63 -9.87
C GLU A 171 10.11 -0.49 -8.91
N ASN A 172 11.05 -0.07 -8.05
CA ASN A 172 10.82 0.97 -7.03
C ASN A 172 9.69 0.68 -6.03
N ALA A 173 9.25 -0.58 -5.91
CA ALA A 173 8.23 -0.95 -4.93
C ALA A 173 8.75 -0.83 -3.49
N VAL A 174 7.88 -0.47 -2.56
CA VAL A 174 8.24 -0.27 -1.14
C VAL A 174 7.34 -1.09 -0.23
N GLY A 175 7.90 -1.86 0.71
CA GLY A 175 7.09 -2.57 1.71
C GLY A 175 6.26 -1.62 2.56
N VAL A 176 6.93 -0.73 3.29
CA VAL A 176 6.29 0.34 4.07
C VAL A 176 6.92 1.70 3.78
N LEU A 177 6.09 2.69 3.49
CA LEU A 177 6.49 4.03 3.08
C LEU A 177 5.84 5.09 3.97
N ALA A 178 6.67 5.95 4.56
CA ALA A 178 6.22 7.20 5.17
C ALA A 178 6.75 8.36 4.33
N CYS A 179 5.88 9.27 3.90
CA CYS A 179 6.26 10.37 3.02
C CYS A 179 5.77 11.71 3.56
N SER A 180 6.68 12.66 3.74
CA SER A 180 6.36 14.00 4.24
C SER A 180 7.14 15.05 3.47
N SER A 181 6.49 15.60 2.44
CA SER A 181 7.00 16.65 1.56
C SER A 181 8.49 16.45 1.22
N PRO A 182 8.82 15.44 0.39
CA PRO A 182 10.20 15.01 0.14
C PRO A 182 11.05 16.06 -0.62
N GLY A 183 10.43 17.16 -1.04
CA GLY A 183 11.05 18.23 -1.84
C GLY A 183 10.22 18.49 -3.09
N GLU A 184 10.30 19.69 -3.65
CA GLU A 184 9.51 20.08 -4.83
C GLU A 184 9.88 19.31 -6.11
N SER A 185 11.05 18.67 -6.12
CA SER A 185 11.55 17.89 -7.25
C SER A 185 11.49 16.38 -7.02
N ARG A 186 10.82 15.94 -5.94
CA ARG A 186 10.71 14.52 -5.59
C ARG A 186 9.26 14.10 -5.36
N THR A 187 8.94 12.89 -5.76
CA THR A 187 7.72 12.17 -5.38
C THR A 187 7.98 11.24 -4.20
N CYS A 188 6.93 10.76 -3.55
CA CYS A 188 7.04 9.89 -2.38
C CYS A 188 7.80 8.58 -2.65
N VAL A 189 7.79 8.13 -3.89
CA VAL A 189 8.32 6.83 -4.34
C VAL A 189 9.58 6.95 -5.21
N ASP A 190 10.13 8.16 -5.35
CA ASP A 190 11.41 8.35 -6.03
C ASP A 190 12.53 7.62 -5.29
N ALA A 191 13.56 7.20 -6.03
CA ALA A 191 14.66 6.46 -5.45
C ALA A 191 15.45 7.33 -4.47
N VAL A 192 16.10 6.69 -3.49
CA VAL A 192 16.96 7.38 -2.52
C VAL A 192 18.16 8.05 -3.21
N ASP A 193 18.66 7.43 -4.28
CA ASP A 193 19.90 7.82 -4.97
C ASP A 193 19.69 8.89 -6.06
N ASP A 194 18.46 9.37 -6.26
CA ASP A 194 18.23 10.47 -7.18
C ASP A 194 18.83 11.75 -6.58
N GLU A 195 19.83 12.35 -7.24
CA GLU A 195 20.50 13.61 -6.83
C GLU A 195 19.57 14.83 -7.03
N VAL A 196 18.43 14.83 -6.34
CA VAL A 196 17.45 15.91 -6.38
C VAL A 196 17.45 16.68 -5.08
N SER A 197 17.18 17.98 -5.18
CA SER A 197 17.14 18.86 -4.00
C SER A 197 15.93 18.52 -3.14
N ASP A 198 16.17 18.10 -1.89
CA ASP A 198 15.13 17.91 -0.86
C ASP A 198 14.60 19.25 -0.29
N SER A 199 14.86 20.37 -0.98
CA SER A 199 14.41 21.69 -0.57
C SER A 199 12.94 21.88 -0.86
N ASN A 200 12.19 22.28 0.16
CA ASN A 200 10.85 22.85 0.01
C ASN A 200 10.99 24.38 0.12
N SER A 201 10.23 25.14 -0.68
CA SER A 201 10.16 26.60 -0.54
C SER A 201 9.47 27.06 0.76
N TYR A 202 8.88 26.12 1.49
CA TYR A 202 8.10 26.32 2.71
C TYR A 202 8.61 25.43 3.87
N GLU A 203 8.15 25.71 5.09
CA GLU A 203 8.44 24.86 6.24
C GLU A 203 7.55 23.62 6.26
N VAL A 204 8.17 22.42 6.29
CA VAL A 204 7.45 21.16 6.49
C VAL A 204 6.95 21.07 7.93
N ILE A 205 5.63 21.07 8.11
CA ILE A 205 4.94 21.12 9.40
C ILE A 205 4.26 19.81 9.76
N SER A 206 3.61 19.13 8.82
CA SER A 206 2.88 17.88 9.08
C SER A 206 3.82 16.68 9.10
N ARG A 207 3.37 15.63 9.78
CA ARG A 207 4.11 14.40 10.00
C ARG A 207 3.41 13.22 9.33
N ALA A 208 4.18 12.39 8.64
CA ALA A 208 3.73 11.08 8.19
C ALA A 208 4.28 10.01 9.14
N ASP A 209 3.42 9.44 9.96
CA ASP A 209 3.76 8.38 10.90
C ASP A 209 3.35 7.02 10.35
N LEU A 210 4.29 6.09 10.33
CA LEU A 210 4.03 4.68 10.10
C LEU A 210 4.67 3.86 11.22
N LYS A 211 3.84 3.11 11.96
CA LYS A 211 4.31 2.25 13.05
C LYS A 211 3.94 0.81 12.76
N MET A 212 4.92 -0.05 12.58
CA MET A 212 4.68 -1.47 12.37
C MET A 212 5.15 -2.26 13.60
N ASN A 213 4.19 -2.89 14.28
CA ASN A 213 4.48 -3.84 15.35
C ASN A 213 4.02 -5.23 14.88
N GLY A 214 4.94 -6.19 14.91
CA GLY A 214 4.70 -7.56 14.42
C GLY A 214 4.55 -7.69 12.90
N GLY A 215 4.42 -8.93 12.42
CA GLY A 215 4.38 -9.25 10.99
C GLY A 215 5.75 -9.36 10.32
N SER A 216 5.76 -9.28 8.99
CA SER A 216 6.97 -9.37 8.16
C SER A 216 6.85 -8.52 6.92
N ILE A 217 7.98 -8.03 6.39
CA ILE A 217 8.05 -7.35 5.11
C ILE A 217 8.96 -8.15 4.18
N THR A 218 8.46 -8.45 2.99
CA THR A 218 9.24 -8.99 1.87
C THR A 218 9.04 -8.11 0.66
N THR A 219 10.13 -7.60 0.08
CA THR A 219 10.07 -6.71 -1.08
C THR A 219 10.98 -7.25 -2.17
N ASN A 220 10.46 -7.33 -3.40
CA ASN A 220 11.15 -7.90 -4.55
C ASN A 220 11.11 -6.96 -5.76
N GLY A 221 12.26 -6.49 -6.22
CA GLY A 221 12.34 -5.65 -7.40
C GLY A 221 13.63 -4.87 -7.49
N ILE A 222 13.87 -4.27 -8.65
CA ILE A 222 15.00 -3.35 -8.83
C ILE A 222 14.68 -2.05 -8.10
N ASN A 223 15.68 -1.49 -7.40
CA ASN A 223 15.55 -0.25 -6.62
C ASN A 223 14.39 -0.27 -5.61
N SER A 224 14.08 -1.45 -5.08
CA SER A 224 12.97 -1.67 -4.16
C SER A 224 13.45 -1.71 -2.71
N TYR A 225 12.59 -1.27 -1.78
CA TYR A 225 12.97 -1.08 -0.37
C TYR A 225 11.95 -1.74 0.57
N GLY A 226 12.42 -2.45 1.60
CA GLY A 226 11.52 -2.97 2.62
C GLY A 226 10.82 -1.85 3.41
N ALA A 227 11.57 -0.79 3.75
CA ALA A 227 11.05 0.35 4.47
C ALA A 227 11.72 1.64 3.98
N TYR A 228 10.93 2.69 3.75
CA TYR A 228 11.47 3.95 3.27
C TYR A 228 10.75 5.14 3.91
N ALA A 229 11.49 5.98 4.63
CA ALA A 229 11.01 7.25 5.14
C ALA A 229 11.54 8.37 4.22
N ASN A 230 10.63 9.04 3.51
CA ASN A 230 10.96 10.03 2.51
C ASN A 230 10.50 11.44 2.96
N GLY A 231 11.47 12.34 3.19
CA GLY A 231 11.23 13.71 3.63
C GLY A 231 11.41 13.97 5.12
N LYS A 232 11.47 15.27 5.48
CA LYS A 232 12.00 15.76 6.77
C LYS A 232 11.18 15.31 8.00
N LYS A 233 9.87 15.09 7.83
CA LYS A 233 8.96 14.67 8.91
C LYS A 233 8.25 13.34 8.59
N ALA A 234 8.93 12.46 7.86
CA ALA A 234 8.52 11.07 7.70
C ALA A 234 9.14 10.21 8.81
N TYR A 235 8.33 9.41 9.51
CA TYR A 235 8.78 8.56 10.61
C TYR A 235 8.27 7.15 10.45
N ILE A 236 9.18 6.18 10.46
CA ILE A 236 8.87 4.77 10.51
C ILE A 236 9.39 4.20 11.82
N ASN A 237 8.51 3.55 12.59
CA ASN A 237 8.90 2.86 13.82
C ASN A 237 8.57 1.38 13.71
N PHE A 238 9.61 0.55 13.80
CA PHE A 238 9.46 -0.90 13.92
C PHE A 238 9.58 -1.33 15.36
N ARG A 239 8.62 -2.13 15.81
CA ARG A 239 8.79 -2.95 17.00
C ARG A 239 8.84 -4.40 16.58
N LEU A 240 10.06 -4.88 16.40
CA LEU A 240 10.33 -6.30 16.20
C LEU A 240 9.93 -7.02 17.50
N CYS A 241 9.09 -8.04 17.38
CA CYS A 241 8.77 -8.90 18.53
C CYS A 241 10.09 -9.44 19.09
N GLY A 242 10.32 -9.22 20.38
CA GLY A 242 11.46 -9.82 21.09
C GLY A 242 11.30 -11.33 21.05
N THR A 243 12.31 -12.01 20.52
CA THR A 243 12.47 -13.47 20.60
C THR A 243 12.50 -13.93 22.05
#